data_AF-A4JDG5-F1
#
_entry.id   AF-A4JDG5-F1
#
_cell.length_a   1.000
_cell.length_b   1.000
_cell.length_c   1.000
_cell.angle_alpha   90.00
_cell.angle_beta   90.00
_cell.angle_gamma   90.00
#
_symmetry.space_group_name_H-M   'P 1'
#
loop_
_entity.id
_entity.type
_entity.pdbx_description
1 polymer ?
#
loop_
_entity_poly.entity_id
_entity_poly.type
_entity_poly.pdbx_seq_one_letter_code
_entity_poly.pdbx_strand_id
1 'polypeptide(L)' 'MIIKLDRYRAVNTDHIVSAKIDTYGDTYLDVALMTGEKIRVGHTPHCYDGVDVYKLFDRITAAQE' A
#
# COMPACT_ATOMS: atom_id res chain seq x y z
N MET A 1 -10.89 8.00 -0.62
CA MET A 1 -9.81 8.82 -1.24
C MET A 1 -8.99 7.95 -2.20
N ILE A 2 -8.57 8.42 -3.38
CA ILE A 2 -7.75 7.59 -4.29
C ILE A 2 -6.26 7.74 -3.94
N ILE A 3 -5.59 6.62 -3.69
CA ILE A 3 -4.17 6.53 -3.38
C ILE A 3 -3.45 5.64 -4.40
N LYS A 4 -2.29 6.11 -4.89
CA LYS A 4 -1.40 5.28 -5.72
C LYS A 4 -0.60 4.35 -4.82
N LEU A 5 -0.70 3.05 -5.08
CA LEU A 5 0.07 2.02 -4.38
C LEU A 5 1.47 1.86 -5.01
N ASP A 6 1.53 1.88 -6.34
CA ASP A 6 2.76 1.88 -7.11
C ASP A 6 2.53 2.57 -8.47
N ARG A 7 3.51 2.49 -9.37
CA ARG A 7 3.45 3.12 -10.70
C ARG A 7 2.26 2.67 -11.54
N TYR A 8 1.80 1.43 -11.38
CA TYR A 8 0.76 0.80 -12.20
C TYR A 8 -0.59 0.72 -11.51
N ARG A 9 -0.63 0.84 -10.18
CA ARG A 9 -1.83 0.55 -9.38
C ARG A 9 -2.22 1.73 -8.49
N ALA A 10 -3.50 2.08 -8.56
CA ALA A 10 -4.15 3.02 -7.66
C ALA A 10 -5.45 2.41 -7.14
N VAL A 11 -5.76 2.66 -5.87
CA VAL A 11 -6.94 2.11 -5.20
C VAL A 11 -7.69 3.21 -4.47
N ASN A 12 -8.99 3.02 -4.28
CA ASN A 12 -9.76 3.85 -3.36
C ASN A 12 -9.57 3.34 -1.93
N THR A 13 -9.21 4.23 -0.99
CA THR A 13 -8.98 3.89 0.43
C THR A 13 -10.22 3.29 1.09
N ASP A 14 -11.41 3.71 0.68
CA ASP A 14 -12.68 3.13 1.14
C ASP A 14 -12.85 1.65 0.76
N HIS A 15 -12.14 1.18 -0.26
CA HIS A 15 -12.18 -0.22 -0.68
C HIS A 15 -11.10 -1.07 0.00
N ILE A 16 -10.21 -0.46 0.79
CA ILE A 16 -9.17 -1.17 1.53
C ILE A 16 -9.79 -1.72 2.82
N VAL A 17 -9.79 -3.04 2.95
CA VAL A 17 -10.26 -3.74 4.15
C VAL A 17 -9.15 -3.83 5.19
N SER A 18 -7.92 -4.07 4.74
CA SER A 18 -6.76 -4.06 5.63
C SER A 18 -5.49 -3.68 4.87
N ALA A 19 -4.58 -3.06 5.59
CA ALA A 19 -3.22 -2.82 5.15
C ALA A 19 -2.28 -3.32 6.25
N LYS A 20 -1.19 -3.98 5.88
CA LYS A 20 -0.19 -4.49 6.83
C LYS A 20 1.20 -4.40 6.22
N ILE A 21 2.16 -3.93 7.01
CA ILE A 21 3.57 -3.98 6.64
C ILE A 21 4.14 -5.34 7.06
N ASP A 22 4.74 -6.03 6.11
CA ASP A 22 5.46 -7.30 6.29
C ASP A 22 6.96 -7.04 6.10
N THR A 23 7.77 -7.37 7.09
CA THR A 23 9.22 -7.06 7.10
C THR A 23 10.09 -8.31 7.12
N TYR A 24 9.55 -9.47 6.71
CA TYR A 24 10.30 -10.72 6.76
C TYR A 24 11.22 -10.85 5.53
N GLY A 25 12.49 -10.46 5.71
CA GLY A 25 13.50 -10.42 4.66
C GLY A 25 13.49 -9.08 3.94
N ASP A 26 12.59 -8.92 2.98
CA ASP A 26 12.32 -7.64 2.33
C ASP A 26 11.10 -6.97 2.98
N THR A 27 11.01 -5.65 2.86
CA THR A 27 9.86 -4.89 3.39
C THR A 27 8.79 -4.76 2.31
N TYR A 28 7.56 -5.16 2.63
CA TYR A 28 6.39 -5.06 1.76
C TYR A 28 5.20 -4.45 2.49
N LEU A 29 4.29 -3.85 1.73
CA LEU A 29 2.94 -3.52 2.15
C LEU A 29 1.95 -4.49 1.48
N ASP A 30 1.24 -5.25 2.29
CA ASP A 30 0.11 -6.06 1.87
C ASP A 30 -1.18 -5.26 2.08
N VAL A 31 -1.94 -5.08 1.00
CA VAL A 31 -3.23 -4.38 0.97
C VAL A 31 -4.30 -5.36 0.53
N ALA A 32 -5.31 -5.59 1.38
CA ALA A 32 -6.48 -6.39 1.05
C ALA A 32 -7.65 -5.47 0.68
N LEU A 33 -8.25 -5.71 -0.47
CA LEU A 33 -9.42 -4.96 -0.95
C LEU A 33 -10.72 -5.70 -0.63
N MET A 34 -11.83 -4.96 -0.59
CA MET A 34 -13.17 -5.51 -0.35
C MET A 34 -13.63 -6.50 -1.43
N THR A 35 -13.03 -6.42 -2.61
CA THR A 35 -13.25 -7.37 -3.72
C THR A 35 -12.64 -8.74 -3.46
N GLY A 36 -11.83 -8.89 -2.41
CA GLY A 36 -11.03 -10.08 -2.12
C GLY A 36 -9.64 -10.05 -2.78
N GLU A 37 -9.33 -9.04 -3.59
CA GLU A 37 -8.01 -8.87 -4.18
C GLU A 37 -6.96 -8.51 -3.12
N LYS A 38 -5.77 -9.10 -3.22
CA LYS A 38 -4.63 -8.82 -2.35
C LYS A 38 -3.50 -8.25 -3.17
N ILE A 39 -3.09 -7.03 -2.86
CA ILE A 39 -2.03 -6.31 -3.55
C ILE A 39 -0.81 -6.26 -2.63
N ARG A 40 0.32 -6.76 -3.11
CA ARG A 40 1.61 -6.66 -2.43
C ARG A 40 2.48 -5.62 -3.12
N VAL A 41 3.03 -4.70 -2.33
CA VAL A 41 3.85 -3.57 -2.79
C VAL A 41 5.20 -3.62 -2.09
N GLY A 42 6.29 -3.65 -2.84
CA GLY A 42 7.65 -3.68 -2.28
C GLY A 42 8.12 -2.31 -1.82
N HIS A 43 8.92 -2.28 -0.75
CA HIS A 43 9.60 -1.08 -0.29
C HIS A 43 10.85 -0.83 -1.11
N THR A 44 10.78 0.15 -2.01
CA THR A 44 11.86 0.49 -2.94
C THR A 44 12.10 1.99 -3.00
N PRO A 45 12.27 2.70 -1.87
CA PRO A 45 12.24 4.16 -1.82
C PRO A 45 13.37 4.83 -2.63
N HIS A 46 14.42 4.09 -2.98
CA HIS A 46 15.57 4.59 -3.74
C HIS A 46 15.52 4.25 -5.23
N CYS A 47 14.45 3.64 -5.72
CA CYS A 47 14.24 3.38 -7.15
C CYS A 47 13.55 4.57 -7.84
N TYR A 48 13.68 4.67 -9.16
CA TYR A 48 12.88 5.60 -9.95
C TYR A 48 11.41 5.14 -9.89
N ASP A 49 10.50 6.01 -9.43
CA ASP A 49 9.14 5.65 -8.97
C ASP A 49 9.08 4.78 -7.69
N GLY A 50 10.10 4.89 -6.85
CA GLY A 50 10.25 4.12 -5.62
C GLY A 50 9.09 4.26 -4.63
N VAL A 51 8.70 3.14 -4.02
CA VAL A 51 7.59 3.13 -3.05
C VAL A 51 8.12 3.10 -1.61
N ASP A 52 7.73 4.11 -0.85
CA ASP A 52 7.88 4.14 0.60
C ASP A 52 6.62 3.55 1.25
N VAL A 53 6.70 2.30 1.68
CA VAL A 53 5.56 1.56 2.23
C VAL A 53 5.09 2.11 3.57
N TYR A 54 5.97 2.76 4.34
CA TYR A 54 5.60 3.35 5.62
C TYR A 54 4.77 4.61 5.42
N LYS A 55 5.20 5.50 4.51
CA LYS A 55 4.41 6.68 4.14
C LYS A 55 3.11 6.29 3.44
N LEU A 56 3.13 5.23 2.66
CA LEU A 56 1.94 4.72 1.98
C LEU A 56 0.93 4.18 3.01
N PHE A 57 1.39 3.39 3.97
CA PHE A 57 0.58 2.88 5.07
C PHE A 57 -0.04 4.01 5.90
N ASP A 58 0.77 4.99 6.31
CA ASP A 58 0.32 6.17 7.07
C ASP A 58 -0.82 6.91 6.36
N ARG A 59 -0.70 7.11 5.04
CA ARG A 59 -1.77 7.72 4.22
C ARG A 59 -3.04 6.88 4.14
N ILE A 60 -2.91 5.56 4.12
CA ILE A 60 -4.07 4.66 4.11
C ILE A 60 -4.79 4.79 5.46
N THR A 61 -4.06 4.72 6.56
CA THR A 61 -4.62 4.83 7.92
C THR A 61 -5.27 6.19 8.14
N ALA A 62 -4.58 7.28 7.80
CA ALA A 62 -5.11 8.65 7.94
C ALA A 62 -6.36 8.90 7.06
N ALA A 63 -6.57 8.12 6.01
CA ALA A 63 -7.76 8.21 5.15
C ALA A 63 -8.93 7.32 5.62
N GLN A 64 -8.71 6.49 6.66
CA GLN A 64 -9.72 5.63 7.28
C GLN A 64 -10.18 6.14 8.65
N GLU A 65 -9.50 7.13 9.22
CA GLU A 65 -9.94 7.93 10.37
C GLU A 65 -10.95 9.01 9.96
#